data_AF-A0A0S6VVB5-F1
#
_entry.id   AF-A0A0S6VVB5-F1
#
_cell.length_a   1.000
_cell.length_b   1.000
_cell.length_c   1.000
_cell.angle_alpha   90.00
_cell.angle_beta   90.00
_cell.angle_gamma   90.00
#
_symmetry.space_group_name_H-M   'P 1'
#
loop_
_entity.id
_entity.type
_entity.pdbx_description
1 polymer ?
#
loop_
_entity_poly.entity_id
_entity_poly.type
_entity_poly.pdbx_seq_one_letter_code
_entity_poly.pdbx_strand_id
1 'polypeptide(L)'
;MGEWNELFLCIKMKKLSIGISAALLVAGAIVLSANLPLTANQQAYENMIKIGNFYMDKYEFPNRVGELPVTNVTWQEASALCESVGKRLCTDQEWVQACRGPQGLRFPYGPVYDGTKCNAESKVDAPLAIGQTPVTCVSGYGVYDLNGNVWEWVGTSQDDVKVRGGAWSSSSCAECALHFWDNAPMTKSNRGGLRCCLSAN
;
A
#
# COMPACT_ATOMS: atom_id res chain seq x y z
N MET A 1 -2.00 -26.19 -47.56
CA MET A 1 -3.43 -26.59 -47.50
C MET A 1 -3.49 -27.93 -46.81
N GLY A 2 -4.29 -28.05 -45.76
CA GLY A 2 -4.25 -29.14 -44.78
C GLY A 2 -4.78 -28.58 -43.47
N GLU A 3 -5.96 -29.03 -43.07
CA GLU A 3 -6.84 -28.29 -42.15
C GLU A 3 -6.58 -28.60 -40.67
N TRP A 4 -7.01 -27.67 -39.81
CA TRP A 4 -6.88 -27.75 -38.36
C TRP A 4 -8.07 -28.50 -37.77
N ASN A 5 -7.80 -29.47 -36.89
CA ASN A 5 -8.82 -30.10 -36.07
C ASN A 5 -9.30 -29.14 -34.95
N GLU A 6 -10.62 -29.01 -34.80
CA GLU A 6 -11.42 -29.29 -33.58
C GLU A 6 -10.82 -28.86 -32.21
N LEU A 7 -11.44 -28.13 -31.28
CA LEU A 7 -12.81 -27.64 -30.99
C LEU A 7 -12.67 -26.49 -29.95
N PHE A 8 -13.66 -25.74 -29.46
CA PHE A 8 -15.13 -25.77 -29.54
C PHE A 8 -15.66 -24.34 -29.78
N LEU A 9 -16.86 -24.23 -30.38
CA LEU A 9 -17.80 -23.13 -30.15
C LEU A 9 -19.01 -23.70 -29.39
N CYS A 10 -19.50 -23.04 -28.34
CA CYS A 10 -20.70 -23.50 -27.62
C CYS A 10 -21.70 -22.37 -27.38
N ILE A 11 -22.44 -21.99 -28.42
CA ILE A 11 -23.70 -21.26 -28.32
C ILE A 11 -24.75 -21.95 -29.21
N LYS A 12 -25.65 -22.73 -28.59
CA LYS A 12 -26.92 -23.12 -29.20
C LYS A 12 -28.05 -22.92 -28.21
N MET A 13 -28.78 -21.83 -28.39
CA MET A 13 -30.05 -21.58 -27.70
C MET A 13 -31.05 -22.68 -28.03
N LYS A 14 -31.58 -23.36 -27.01
CA LYS A 14 -32.84 -24.11 -27.13
C LYS A 14 -33.96 -23.30 -26.49
N LYS A 15 -34.99 -22.96 -27.27
CA LYS A 15 -36.28 -22.55 -26.73
C LYS A 15 -36.87 -23.75 -25.98
N LEU A 16 -37.34 -23.53 -24.75
CA LEU A 16 -38.28 -24.43 -24.09
C LEU A 16 -39.42 -23.58 -23.52
N SER A 17 -40.64 -23.90 -23.96
CA SER A 17 -41.86 -23.17 -23.60
C SER A 17 -42.80 -24.10 -22.84
N ILE A 18 -42.91 -23.94 -21.52
CA ILE A 18 -43.86 -24.69 -20.69
C ILE A 18 -44.45 -23.78 -19.60
N GLY A 19 -45.79 -23.72 -19.57
CA GLY A 19 -46.61 -23.61 -18.35
C GLY A 19 -46.46 -22.38 -17.45
N ILE A 20 -47.40 -21.44 -17.56
CA ILE A 20 -47.75 -20.56 -16.43
C ILE A 20 -48.52 -21.41 -15.41
N SER A 21 -48.01 -21.50 -14.18
CA SER A 21 -48.80 -21.93 -13.02
C SER A 21 -48.47 -21.01 -11.85
N ALA A 22 -49.48 -20.39 -11.26
CA ALA A 22 -49.31 -19.43 -10.19
C ALA A 22 -49.08 -20.14 -8.85
N ALA A 23 -47.90 -19.95 -8.26
CA ALA A 23 -47.62 -20.29 -6.87
C ALA A 23 -46.70 -19.21 -6.28
N LEU A 24 -47.12 -18.63 -5.14
CA LEU A 24 -46.24 -17.76 -4.34
C LEU A 24 -45.08 -18.62 -3.80
N LEU A 25 -43.85 -18.09 -3.85
CA LEU A 25 -43.05 -17.86 -2.62
C LEU A 25 -41.69 -17.22 -2.90
N VAL A 26 -41.32 -16.31 -1.98
CA VAL A 26 -40.02 -15.64 -1.78
C VAL A 26 -39.45 -14.89 -2.98
N ALA A 27 -39.35 -13.56 -2.83
CA ALA A 27 -38.45 -12.75 -3.63
C ALA A 27 -37.00 -13.18 -3.35
N GLY A 28 -36.48 -14.10 -4.16
CA GLY A 28 -35.06 -14.38 -4.24
C GLY A 28 -34.34 -13.14 -4.73
N ALA A 29 -33.90 -12.29 -3.79
CA ALA A 29 -32.98 -11.21 -4.10
C ALA A 29 -31.73 -11.85 -4.72
N ILE A 30 -31.59 -11.72 -6.04
CA ILE A 30 -30.32 -11.95 -6.70
C ILE A 30 -29.40 -10.87 -6.15
N VAL A 31 -28.63 -11.21 -5.12
CA VAL A 31 -27.52 -10.40 -4.66
C VAL A 31 -26.44 -10.52 -5.73
N LEU A 32 -26.64 -9.81 -6.84
CA LEU A 32 -25.54 -9.27 -7.61
C LEU A 32 -24.65 -8.59 -6.59
N SER A 33 -23.45 -9.13 -6.39
CA SER A 33 -22.42 -8.53 -5.55
C SER A 33 -21.98 -7.24 -6.22
N ALA A 34 -22.79 -6.20 -6.07
CA ALA A 34 -22.45 -4.87 -6.49
C ALA A 34 -21.20 -4.47 -5.72
N ASN A 35 -20.16 -4.09 -6.46
CA ASN A 35 -19.01 -3.37 -5.91
C ASN A 35 -19.53 -1.98 -5.51
N LEU A 36 -20.25 -1.92 -4.39
CA LEU A 36 -20.68 -0.67 -3.79
C LEU A 36 -19.41 0.09 -3.42
N PRO A 37 -19.24 1.36 -3.86
CA PRO A 37 -18.08 2.14 -3.49
C PRO A 37 -18.02 2.25 -1.96
N LEU A 38 -16.83 2.06 -1.40
CA LEU A 38 -16.61 2.18 0.04
C LEU A 38 -17.04 3.58 0.51
N THR A 39 -17.68 3.66 1.68
CA THR A 39 -17.89 4.96 2.33
C THR A 39 -16.53 5.60 2.64
N ALA A 40 -16.46 6.93 2.75
CA ALA A 40 -15.20 7.62 3.05
C ALA A 40 -14.47 7.08 4.30
N ASN A 41 -15.23 6.69 5.33
CA ASN A 41 -14.66 6.05 6.53
C ASN A 41 -14.11 4.63 6.24
N GLN A 42 -14.79 3.83 5.42
CA GLN A 42 -14.27 2.51 5.03
C GLN A 42 -13.04 2.63 4.11
N GLN A 43 -13.03 3.61 3.21
CA GLN A 43 -11.89 3.92 2.35
C GLN A 43 -10.67 4.37 3.16
N ALA A 44 -10.88 5.05 4.28
CA ALA A 44 -9.81 5.36 5.23
C ALA A 44 -9.23 4.08 5.86
N TYR A 45 -10.04 3.14 6.36
CA TYR A 45 -9.52 1.91 6.97
C TYR A 45 -9.02 0.84 5.98
N GLU A 46 -9.24 1.00 4.68
CA GLU A 46 -8.81 0.01 3.67
C GLU A 46 -7.29 -0.21 3.70
N ASN A 47 -6.89 -1.48 3.72
CA ASN A 47 -5.50 -1.92 3.79
C ASN A 47 -4.68 -1.27 4.92
N MET A 48 -5.28 -0.90 6.05
CA MET A 48 -4.54 -0.43 7.22
C MET A 48 -4.20 -1.55 8.22
N ILE A 49 -3.03 -1.46 8.84
CA ILE A 49 -2.56 -2.32 9.93
C ILE A 49 -2.72 -1.57 11.25
N LYS A 50 -3.37 -2.18 12.26
CA LYS A 50 -3.45 -1.61 13.61
C LYS A 50 -2.15 -1.88 14.37
N ILE A 51 -1.54 -0.84 14.91
CA ILE A 51 -0.28 -0.89 15.67
C ILE A 51 -0.50 -0.12 16.98
N GLY A 52 -0.84 -0.83 18.06
CA GLY A 52 -1.19 -0.21 19.34
C GLY A 52 -2.36 0.78 19.21
N ASN A 53 -2.05 2.07 19.37
CA ASN A 53 -3.01 3.18 19.40
C ASN A 53 -3.13 3.95 18.07
N PHE A 54 -2.60 3.39 16.98
CA PHE A 54 -2.78 3.94 15.64
C PHE A 54 -3.00 2.85 14.60
N TYR A 55 -3.37 3.27 13.40
CA TYR A 55 -3.40 2.48 12.19
C TYR A 55 -2.40 3.09 11.20
N MET A 56 -1.72 2.24 10.43
CA MET A 56 -0.80 2.65 9.37
C MET A 56 -1.17 1.94 8.06
N ASP A 57 -1.03 2.63 6.93
CA ASP A 57 -1.17 2.00 5.62
C ASP A 57 -0.17 0.85 5.43
N LYS A 58 -0.69 -0.31 5.02
CA LYS A 58 0.09 -1.53 4.82
C LYS A 58 1.19 -1.35 3.78
N TYR A 59 0.92 -0.56 2.75
CA TYR A 59 1.86 -0.18 1.70
C TYR A 59 2.01 1.35 1.65
N GLU A 60 2.95 1.85 0.85
CA GLU A 60 3.07 3.28 0.55
C GLU A 60 1.80 3.80 -0.15
N PHE A 61 1.55 5.10 -0.08
CA PHE A 61 0.38 5.72 -0.71
C PHE A 61 0.43 5.52 -2.24
N PRO A 62 -0.66 5.07 -2.89
CA PRO A 62 -2.05 5.15 -2.41
C PRO A 62 -2.59 3.90 -1.68
N ASN A 63 -1.72 3.01 -1.19
CA ASN A 63 -2.06 1.80 -0.42
C ASN A 63 -2.95 0.80 -1.22
N ARG A 64 -2.73 0.73 -2.54
CA ARG A 64 -3.44 -0.15 -3.49
C ARG A 64 -2.46 -0.96 -4.34
N VAL A 65 -2.60 -2.28 -4.29
CA VAL A 65 -1.74 -3.23 -5.03
C VAL A 65 -1.86 -3.02 -6.54
N GLY A 66 -0.71 -3.02 -7.23
CA GLY A 66 -0.61 -2.82 -8.68
C GLY A 66 -0.46 -1.36 -9.12
N GLU A 67 -0.68 -0.39 -8.24
CA GLU A 67 -0.35 1.02 -8.50
C GLU A 67 1.10 1.32 -8.13
N LEU A 68 1.70 2.34 -8.76
CA LEU A 68 3.01 2.85 -8.35
C LEU A 68 2.85 3.70 -7.07
N PRO A 69 3.83 3.67 -6.15
CA PRO A 69 3.84 4.60 -5.02
C PRO A 69 3.93 6.04 -5.53
N VAL A 70 3.15 6.94 -4.95
CA VAL A 70 3.21 8.37 -5.29
C VAL A 70 4.55 8.93 -4.83
N THR A 71 5.25 9.57 -5.75
CA THR A 71 6.53 10.25 -5.50
C THR A 71 6.52 11.66 -6.10
N ASN A 72 7.63 12.39 -5.95
CA ASN A 72 7.79 13.76 -6.43
C ASN A 72 6.75 14.71 -5.80
N VAL A 73 6.56 14.54 -4.49
CA VAL A 73 5.74 15.38 -3.62
C VAL A 73 6.59 16.02 -2.52
N THR A 74 6.25 17.25 -2.19
CA THR A 74 6.70 17.96 -0.98
C THR A 74 6.05 17.39 0.26
N TRP A 75 6.58 17.71 1.46
CA TRP A 75 5.93 17.30 2.71
C TRP A 75 4.49 17.85 2.83
N GLN A 76 4.26 19.08 2.35
CA GLN A 76 2.92 19.70 2.34
C GLN A 76 1.96 18.98 1.39
N GLU A 77 2.40 18.69 0.15
CA GLU A 77 1.61 17.88 -0.80
C GLU A 77 1.33 16.48 -0.22
N ALA A 78 2.28 15.90 0.53
CA ALA A 78 2.12 14.60 1.14
C ALA A 78 1.10 14.59 2.31
N SER A 79 1.10 15.62 3.17
CA SER A 79 0.07 15.77 4.20
C SER A 79 -1.32 15.91 3.58
N ALA A 80 -1.45 16.78 2.57
CA ALA A 80 -2.71 17.01 1.86
C ALA A 80 -3.24 15.73 1.18
N LEU A 81 -2.36 14.88 0.63
CA LEU A 81 -2.77 13.58 0.06
C LEU A 81 -3.35 12.65 1.14
N CYS A 82 -2.72 12.54 2.31
CA CYS A 82 -3.28 11.75 3.41
C CYS A 82 -4.61 12.33 3.94
N GLU A 83 -4.69 13.65 4.10
CA GLU A 83 -5.91 14.34 4.51
C GLU A 83 -7.06 14.12 3.52
N SER A 84 -6.77 14.10 2.21
CA SER A 84 -7.77 13.86 1.15
C SER A 84 -8.47 12.50 1.23
N VAL A 85 -7.86 11.51 1.89
CA VAL A 85 -8.42 10.16 2.12
C VAL A 85 -8.84 9.93 3.58
N GLY A 86 -9.01 11.00 4.36
CA GLY A 86 -9.45 10.94 5.76
C GLY A 86 -8.39 10.44 6.74
N LYS A 87 -7.10 10.58 6.39
CA LYS A 87 -5.94 10.17 7.18
C LYS A 87 -5.08 11.38 7.52
N ARG A 88 -3.87 11.14 8.05
CA ARG A 88 -2.78 12.10 8.20
C ARG A 88 -1.45 11.45 7.81
N LEU A 89 -0.37 12.21 7.72
CA LEU A 89 0.96 11.61 7.73
C LEU A 89 1.22 10.87 9.05
N CYS A 90 2.05 9.84 8.96
CA CYS A 90 2.60 9.17 10.13
C CYS A 90 3.56 10.12 10.87
N THR A 91 3.51 10.10 12.20
CA THR A 91 4.57 10.71 13.01
C THR A 91 5.86 9.91 12.86
N ASP A 92 6.98 10.55 13.18
CA ASP A 92 8.30 9.94 13.17
C ASP A 92 8.37 8.63 13.99
N GLN A 93 7.74 8.63 15.17
CA GLN A 93 7.75 7.50 16.10
C GLN A 93 6.85 6.35 15.65
N GLU A 94 5.67 6.64 15.09
CA GLU A 94 4.77 5.62 14.53
C GLU A 94 5.45 4.86 13.38
N TRP A 95 6.14 5.59 12.49
CA TRP A 95 6.90 5.01 11.40
C TRP A 95 8.01 4.08 11.90
N VAL A 96 8.82 4.54 12.85
CA VAL A 96 9.90 3.73 13.44
C VAL A 96 9.34 2.50 14.15
N GLN A 97 8.24 2.63 14.91
CA GLN A 97 7.58 1.51 15.56
C GLN A 97 7.09 0.47 14.54
N ALA A 98 6.43 0.91 13.48
CA ALA A 98 5.94 0.02 12.42
C ALA A 98 7.07 -0.71 11.70
N CYS A 99 8.19 -0.03 11.42
CA CYS A 99 9.35 -0.62 10.76
C CYS A 99 10.07 -1.62 11.64
N ARG A 100 10.43 -1.24 12.88
CA ARG A 100 11.18 -2.12 13.79
C ARG A 100 10.37 -3.35 14.25
N GLY A 101 9.04 -3.29 14.15
CA GLY A 101 8.16 -4.36 14.58
C GLY A 101 8.16 -4.56 16.11
N PRO A 102 7.38 -5.53 16.61
CA PRO A 102 7.27 -5.80 18.06
C PRO A 102 8.57 -6.30 18.70
N GLN A 103 9.53 -6.77 17.89
CA GLN A 103 10.84 -7.26 18.34
C GLN A 103 11.92 -6.15 18.35
N GLY A 104 11.60 -4.92 17.93
CA GLY A 104 12.56 -3.82 17.94
C GLY A 104 13.73 -4.00 16.96
N LEU A 105 13.52 -4.68 15.84
CA LEU A 105 14.54 -5.05 14.84
C LEU A 105 15.20 -3.83 14.19
N ARG A 106 16.33 -4.08 13.51
CA ARG A 106 17.12 -3.06 12.82
C ARG A 106 16.52 -2.70 11.45
N PHE A 107 16.17 -3.74 10.70
CA PHE A 107 15.43 -3.72 9.44
C PHE A 107 14.08 -4.41 9.67
N PRO A 108 13.04 -4.15 8.85
CA PRO A 108 11.70 -4.72 9.09
C PRO A 108 11.70 -6.25 9.12
N TYR A 109 12.57 -6.87 8.33
CA TYR A 109 12.73 -8.31 8.21
C TYR A 109 13.81 -8.93 9.12
N GLY A 110 14.59 -8.15 9.89
CA GLY A 110 15.69 -8.73 10.67
C GLY A 110 16.71 -7.76 11.29
N PRO A 111 17.67 -8.29 12.08
CA PRO A 111 18.74 -7.49 12.70
C PRO A 111 19.92 -7.18 11.76
N VAL A 112 20.06 -7.93 10.67
CA VAL A 112 21.15 -7.81 9.67
C VAL A 112 20.55 -7.42 8.33
N TYR A 113 21.26 -6.57 7.59
CA TYR A 113 20.86 -6.13 6.26
C TYR A 113 20.94 -7.27 5.24
N ASP A 114 19.93 -7.36 4.37
CA ASP A 114 19.89 -8.33 3.27
C ASP A 114 19.23 -7.67 2.05
N GLY A 115 20.06 -7.32 1.06
CA GLY A 115 19.63 -6.65 -0.17
C GLY A 115 18.67 -7.45 -1.06
N THR A 116 18.43 -8.73 -0.74
CA THR A 116 17.43 -9.56 -1.45
C THR A 116 16.01 -9.42 -0.88
N LYS A 117 15.86 -8.87 0.34
CA LYS A 117 14.58 -8.86 1.06
C LYS A 117 13.60 -7.81 0.58
N CYS A 118 14.11 -6.71 0.01
CA CYS A 118 13.36 -5.51 -0.33
C CYS A 118 13.90 -4.84 -1.59
N ASN A 119 13.13 -3.92 -2.16
CA ASN A 119 13.58 -3.08 -3.26
C ASN A 119 14.53 -1.98 -2.75
N ALA A 120 15.74 -2.30 -2.28
CA ALA A 120 16.70 -1.33 -1.75
C ALA A 120 18.03 -1.28 -2.55
N GLU A 121 18.32 -2.31 -3.35
CA GLU A 121 19.50 -2.43 -4.23
C GLU A 121 19.07 -2.72 -5.68
N SER A 122 18.05 -2.01 -6.14
CA SER A 122 17.50 -2.17 -7.48
C SER A 122 18.53 -1.89 -8.56
N LYS A 123 18.50 -2.73 -9.61
CA LYS A 123 19.21 -2.48 -10.88
C LYS A 123 18.41 -1.59 -11.83
N VAL A 124 17.18 -1.22 -11.47
CA VAL A 124 16.29 -0.32 -12.19
C VAL A 124 16.15 0.96 -11.37
N ASP A 125 16.37 2.11 -11.99
CA ASP A 125 16.28 3.42 -11.32
C ASP A 125 14.82 3.90 -11.19
N ALA A 126 13.98 3.08 -10.56
CA ALA A 126 12.55 3.29 -10.39
C ALA A 126 12.01 2.52 -9.17
N PRO A 127 10.89 2.95 -8.56
CA PRO A 127 10.17 2.14 -7.60
C PRO A 127 9.46 0.98 -8.32
N LEU A 128 9.20 -0.11 -7.59
CA LEU A 128 8.29 -1.16 -8.01
C LEU A 128 6.86 -0.78 -7.63
N ALA A 129 5.89 -1.31 -8.39
CA ALA A 129 4.48 -1.15 -8.03
C ALA A 129 4.17 -1.87 -6.72
N ILE A 130 3.19 -1.35 -5.98
CA ILE A 130 2.79 -1.85 -4.68
C ILE A 130 2.43 -3.34 -4.77
N GLY A 131 3.06 -4.16 -3.94
CA GLY A 131 2.91 -5.62 -3.95
C GLY A 131 3.75 -6.37 -5.01
N GLN A 132 4.63 -5.69 -5.76
CA GLN A 132 5.64 -6.31 -6.63
C GLN A 132 7.05 -6.36 -6.01
N THR A 133 7.26 -5.71 -4.88
CA THR A 133 8.45 -5.93 -4.04
C THR A 133 8.48 -7.38 -3.52
N PRO A 134 9.65 -7.89 -3.09
CA PRO A 134 9.71 -9.24 -2.53
C PRO A 134 8.79 -9.36 -1.31
N VAL A 135 7.98 -10.43 -1.23
CA VAL A 135 7.01 -10.63 -0.13
C VAL A 135 7.65 -10.74 1.27
N THR A 136 8.97 -10.86 1.34
CA THR A 136 9.79 -10.79 2.55
C THR A 136 10.08 -9.36 3.04
N CYS A 137 9.72 -8.32 2.25
CA CYS A 137 9.88 -6.92 2.62
C CYS A 137 8.75 -6.48 3.57
N VAL A 138 8.64 -7.14 4.71
CA VAL A 138 7.52 -6.98 5.63
C VAL A 138 8.01 -6.92 7.06
N SER A 139 7.47 -5.98 7.85
CA SER A 139 7.77 -5.86 9.28
C SER A 139 7.02 -6.89 10.10
N GLY A 140 7.44 -7.09 11.35
CA GLY A 140 6.73 -7.96 12.30
C GLY A 140 5.29 -7.53 12.66
N TYR A 141 4.81 -6.38 12.17
CA TYR A 141 3.39 -5.98 12.23
C TYR A 141 2.61 -6.28 10.94
N GLY A 142 3.27 -6.71 9.86
CA GLY A 142 2.63 -6.94 8.56
C GLY A 142 2.59 -5.71 7.63
N VAL A 143 3.36 -4.66 7.95
CA VAL A 143 3.52 -3.47 7.10
C VAL A 143 4.68 -3.71 6.12
N TYR A 144 4.46 -3.45 4.84
CA TYR A 144 5.38 -3.72 3.76
C TYR A 144 6.23 -2.50 3.39
N ASP A 145 7.38 -2.76 2.77
CA ASP A 145 8.17 -1.78 2.01
C ASP A 145 8.80 -0.63 2.83
N LEU A 146 8.85 -0.76 4.16
CA LEU A 146 9.54 0.15 5.08
C LEU A 146 11.10 0.08 5.00
N ASN A 147 11.66 -0.51 3.94
CA ASN A 147 13.09 -0.60 3.66
C ASN A 147 13.30 -0.52 2.14
N GLY A 148 13.61 0.65 1.62
CA GLY A 148 13.71 0.90 0.20
C GLY A 148 12.36 1.22 -0.44
N ASN A 149 12.24 0.87 -1.72
CA ASN A 149 11.24 1.34 -2.67
C ASN A 149 11.22 2.89 -2.78
N VAL A 150 10.59 3.62 -1.86
CA VAL A 150 10.57 5.09 -1.84
C VAL A 150 10.83 5.63 -0.43
N TRP A 151 11.57 6.75 -0.35
CA TRP A 151 11.68 7.49 0.90
C TRP A 151 10.30 7.99 1.32
N GLU A 152 9.94 7.85 2.59
CA GLU A 152 8.63 8.26 3.09
C GLU A 152 8.75 9.53 3.95
N TRP A 153 7.99 10.56 3.60
CA TRP A 153 7.76 11.72 4.46
C TRP A 153 7.07 11.32 5.77
N VAL A 154 7.58 11.84 6.89
CA VAL A 154 6.98 11.69 8.22
C VAL A 154 7.02 13.01 8.97
N GLY A 155 6.21 13.10 10.04
CA GLY A 155 6.04 14.29 10.87
C GLY A 155 4.73 15.02 10.54
N THR A 156 4.04 15.48 11.58
CA THR A 156 2.71 16.13 11.48
C THR A 156 2.76 17.66 11.65
N SER A 157 3.96 18.24 11.76
CA SER A 157 4.21 19.68 11.75
C SER A 157 5.56 19.96 11.05
N GLN A 158 5.77 21.22 10.63
CA GLN A 158 6.99 21.62 9.93
C GLN A 158 8.27 21.45 10.77
N ASP A 159 8.15 21.45 12.10
CA ASP A 159 9.29 21.30 13.02
C ASP A 159 9.73 19.83 13.25
N ASP A 160 8.95 18.84 12.79
CA ASP A 160 9.24 17.40 12.93
C ASP A 160 9.45 16.69 11.58
N VAL A 161 9.60 17.45 10.48
CA VAL A 161 9.70 16.90 9.12
C VAL A 161 10.99 16.10 8.93
N LYS A 162 10.83 14.83 8.57
CA LYS A 162 11.91 13.91 8.23
C LYS A 162 11.51 13.03 7.04
N VAL A 163 12.49 12.39 6.43
CA VAL A 163 12.28 11.25 5.52
C VAL A 163 12.89 9.97 6.08
N ARG A 164 12.20 8.85 5.89
CA ARG A 164 12.59 7.51 6.38
C ARG A 164 12.49 6.42 5.31
N GLY A 165 13.00 5.23 5.64
CA GLY A 165 12.81 4.02 4.85
C GLY A 165 13.84 3.76 3.77
N GLY A 166 14.45 4.78 3.16
CA GLY A 166 15.27 4.57 1.97
C GLY A 166 14.44 4.45 0.69
N ALA A 167 15.09 4.44 -0.46
CA ALA A 167 14.45 4.17 -1.76
C ALA A 167 15.14 3.01 -2.49
N TRP A 168 14.73 2.73 -3.73
CA TRP A 168 15.22 1.64 -4.59
C TRP A 168 16.75 1.53 -4.75
N SER A 169 17.51 2.58 -4.43
CA SER A 169 18.98 2.62 -4.47
C SER A 169 19.57 3.21 -3.17
N SER A 170 19.12 2.72 -2.02
CA SER A 170 19.57 3.16 -0.69
C SER A 170 20.36 2.11 0.09
N SER A 171 20.43 0.86 -0.36
CA SER A 171 21.18 -0.23 0.28
C SER A 171 20.90 -0.30 1.81
N SER A 172 21.93 -0.46 2.62
CA SER A 172 21.82 -0.51 4.09
C SER A 172 21.47 0.82 4.76
N CYS A 173 21.44 1.95 4.03
CA CYS A 173 20.97 3.24 4.55
C CYS A 173 19.44 3.32 4.66
N ALA A 174 18.72 2.28 4.21
CA ALA A 174 17.28 2.08 4.35
C ALA A 174 16.85 1.53 5.75
N GLU A 175 17.70 1.65 6.78
CA GLU A 175 17.46 1.13 8.12
C GLU A 175 16.31 1.84 8.87
N CYS A 176 15.53 1.10 9.68
CA CYS A 176 14.37 1.65 10.40
C CYS A 176 14.69 2.86 11.31
N ALA A 177 15.89 2.90 11.89
CA ALA A 177 16.32 3.98 12.78
C ALA A 177 16.85 5.20 12.04
N LEU A 178 17.33 5.04 10.79
CA LEU A 178 17.90 6.13 10.02
C LEU A 178 16.80 7.05 9.50
N HIS A 179 17.11 8.35 9.50
CA HIS A 179 16.32 9.40 8.88
C HIS A 179 17.25 10.44 8.28
N PHE A 180 16.73 11.18 7.31
CA PHE A 180 17.29 12.46 6.94
C PHE A 180 16.35 13.58 7.37
N TRP A 181 16.92 14.64 7.94
CA TRP A 181 16.22 15.90 8.16
C TRP A 181 16.19 16.62 6.83
N ASP A 182 15.00 16.78 6.25
CA ASP A 182 14.86 17.66 5.08
C ASP A 182 14.62 19.08 5.58
N ASN A 183 15.69 19.88 5.62
CA ASN A 183 15.67 21.27 6.08
C ASN A 183 14.89 22.21 5.15
N ALA A 184 14.22 21.68 4.13
CA ALA A 184 13.33 22.42 3.26
C ALA A 184 12.09 21.56 2.93
N PRO A 185 10.99 21.60 3.70
CA PRO A 185 9.76 20.80 3.45
C PRO A 185 9.06 21.09 2.10
N MET A 186 9.60 22.03 1.32
CA MET A 186 9.22 22.39 -0.05
C MET A 186 10.07 21.69 -1.13
N THR A 187 11.06 20.87 -0.75
CA THR A 187 11.79 20.00 -1.68
C THR A 187 10.91 18.84 -2.13
N LYS A 188 11.23 18.28 -3.29
CA LYS A 188 10.68 17.01 -3.73
C LYS A 188 11.67 16.25 -4.59
N SER A 189 11.50 14.94 -4.62
CA SER A 189 12.34 14.01 -5.38
C SER A 189 11.46 12.92 -5.98
N ASN A 190 11.83 12.41 -7.15
CA ASN A 190 11.27 11.17 -7.70
C ASN A 190 11.47 9.95 -6.78
N ARG A 191 12.39 10.04 -5.80
CA ARG A 191 12.61 9.03 -4.76
C ARG A 191 11.77 9.26 -3.49
N GLY A 192 11.13 10.42 -3.33
CA GLY A 192 10.40 10.82 -2.13
C GLY A 192 8.89 10.72 -2.33
N GLY A 193 8.25 9.89 -1.51
CA GLY A 193 6.83 9.62 -1.43
C GLY A 193 6.33 9.65 0.02
N LEU A 194 5.31 8.86 0.34
CA LEU A 194 4.58 8.96 1.60
C LEU A 194 3.83 7.68 1.96
N ARG A 195 3.42 7.62 3.23
CA ARG A 195 2.49 6.63 3.79
C ARG A 195 1.60 7.31 4.82
N CYS A 196 0.33 6.93 4.88
CA CYS A 196 -0.61 7.57 5.79
C CYS A 196 -0.88 6.74 7.05
N CYS A 197 -1.19 7.46 8.13
CA CYS A 197 -1.60 6.93 9.41
C CYS A 197 -2.94 7.52 9.84
N LEU A 198 -3.60 6.84 10.77
CA LEU A 198 -4.84 7.27 11.40
C LEU A 198 -4.78 6.95 12.89
N SER A 199 -5.13 7.91 13.74
CA SER A 199 -5.18 7.67 15.19
C SER A 199 -6.28 6.67 15.53
N ALA A 200 -6.03 5.75 16.46
CA ALA A 200 -7.09 4.91 17.02
C ALA A 200 -7.76 5.68 18.18
N ASN A 201 -9.06 5.95 18.03
CA ASN A 201 -9.92 6.42 19.11
C ASN A 201 -10.23 5.29 20.11
#